data_AF-A0AA36FWU9-F1
#
_entry.id   AF-A0AA36FWU9-F1
#
_cell.length_a   1.000
_cell.length_b   1.000
_cell.length_c   1.000
_cell.angle_alpha   90.00
_cell.angle_beta   90.00
_cell.angle_gamma   90.00
#
_symmetry.space_group_name_H-M   'P 1'
#
loop_
_entity.id
_entity.type
_entity.pdbx_description
1 polymer ?
#
loop_
_entity_poly.entity_id
_entity_poly.type
_entity_poly.pdbx_seq_one_letter_code
_entity_poly.pdbx_strand_id
1 'polypeptide(L)'
;MTPPSPPTADVQQQQQQPVISGDGKLYFHRVPESIGSESPRSIRSYHKGSSGTLTGGGIKANYSKQVDMKQYKAKIDKRLGHCLLACIVTIATVLCVYGLIHQSVHTELTTYVNRTHQIANEMKTVMLDDYGKLDNKTLAAMEGHNWMEVEELEHDAYLLDQTHSKIWWLFFGNVVVAILLTPVLFLVHCGFVEGNGFKLVYRIVLLACLIWLFAQFFYLIHPILFGAARFPGMVDRLFVTGYPRDEYQLNDIKDAFSCEWVPDPVLVRFDLQLECLPRIKNSLFPAYVAILLLVLDVFPFIFAIFMYAWSACIKDHKHVNTLRQRVNVNNQRRVHLPRHQENYVPPNPKLIHIPTDKHGQYL
;
A
#
# COMPACT_ATOMS: atom_id res chain seq x y z
N MET A 1 34.19 42.58 16.82
CA MET A 1 33.17 43.44 16.21
C MET A 1 31.84 42.67 16.24
N THR A 2 30.95 43.02 17.15
CA THR A 2 29.54 42.63 17.17
C THR A 2 28.74 43.58 16.25
N PRO A 3 27.48 43.27 15.91
CA PRO A 3 27.00 42.43 14.80
C PRO A 3 26.36 43.33 13.70
N PRO A 4 25.64 42.80 12.68
CA PRO A 4 24.20 42.58 12.89
C PRO A 4 23.62 41.36 12.16
N SER A 5 22.43 41.01 12.62
CA SER A 5 21.49 40.03 12.11
C SER A 5 20.58 40.64 11.00
N PRO A 6 19.52 39.94 10.54
CA PRO A 6 19.21 39.66 9.14
C PRO A 6 18.39 40.77 8.42
N PRO A 7 18.26 40.74 7.07
CA PRO A 7 17.24 41.51 6.39
C PRO A 7 15.98 40.69 6.13
N THR A 8 14.95 41.09 6.87
CA THR A 8 13.54 41.22 6.51
C THR A 8 13.28 41.32 5.00
N ALA A 9 12.42 40.46 4.45
CA ALA A 9 11.81 40.68 3.15
C ALA A 9 10.58 41.56 3.34
N ASP A 10 10.80 42.87 3.20
CA ASP A 10 9.76 43.87 3.07
C ASP A 10 9.04 43.73 1.72
N VAL A 11 7.72 43.58 1.81
CA VAL A 11 6.73 44.47 1.17
C VAL A 11 7.22 45.11 -0.14
N GLN A 12 6.98 44.45 -1.27
CA GLN A 12 6.90 45.17 -2.55
C GLN A 12 5.64 46.04 -2.55
N GLN A 13 5.85 47.30 -2.18
CA GLN A 13 5.01 48.43 -2.57
C GLN A 13 4.92 48.46 -4.10
N GLN A 14 3.78 48.09 -4.66
CA GLN A 14 3.46 48.48 -6.02
C GLN A 14 3.07 49.96 -6.00
N GLN A 15 3.97 50.77 -6.55
CA GLN A 15 3.86 52.20 -6.75
C GLN A 15 2.50 52.58 -7.35
N GLN A 16 1.74 53.39 -6.61
CA GLN A 16 0.70 54.23 -7.18
C GLN A 16 1.38 55.32 -8.00
N GLN A 17 1.24 55.26 -9.33
CA GLN A 17 1.61 56.37 -10.19
C GLN A 17 0.59 57.51 -10.00
N PRO A 18 1.02 58.75 -9.72
CA PRO A 18 0.13 59.90 -9.77
C PRO A 18 -0.19 60.22 -11.23
N VAL A 19 -1.49 60.26 -11.56
CA VAL A 19 -1.95 60.80 -12.84
C VAL A 19 -2.13 62.31 -12.66
N ILE A 20 -1.32 63.09 -13.37
CA ILE A 20 -1.42 64.55 -13.43
C ILE A 20 -2.50 64.90 -14.47
N SER A 21 -3.58 65.53 -14.04
CA SER A 21 -4.57 66.14 -14.94
C SER A 21 -4.15 67.58 -15.29
N GLY A 22 -4.51 68.04 -16.50
CA GLY A 22 -4.01 69.22 -17.19
C GLY A 22 -4.21 70.60 -16.53
N ASP A 23 -4.76 70.68 -15.32
CA ASP A 23 -4.98 71.94 -14.58
C ASP A 23 -4.17 72.06 -13.28
N GLY A 24 -3.12 71.24 -13.10
CA GLY A 24 -2.07 71.51 -12.10
C GLY A 24 -2.45 71.40 -10.61
N LYS A 25 -3.44 70.57 -10.25
CA LYS A 25 -3.81 70.31 -8.84
C LYS A 25 -3.63 68.84 -8.42
N LEU A 26 -2.98 68.63 -7.26
CA LEU A 26 -2.77 67.34 -6.60
C LEU A 26 -4.01 66.95 -5.78
N TYR A 27 -4.57 65.76 -6.03
CA TYR A 27 -5.64 65.17 -5.23
C TYR A 27 -5.14 63.87 -4.56
N PHE A 28 -5.25 63.77 -3.24
CA PHE A 28 -5.07 62.52 -2.50
C PHE A 28 -6.42 61.85 -2.28
N HIS A 29 -6.60 60.64 -2.81
CA HIS A 29 -7.77 59.81 -2.50
C HIS A 29 -7.63 59.22 -1.09
N ARG A 30 -8.39 59.75 -0.14
CA ARG A 30 -8.62 59.10 1.16
C ARG A 30 -9.62 57.96 0.94
N VAL A 31 -9.17 56.71 0.98
CA VAL A 31 -10.05 55.54 0.99
C VAL A 31 -10.72 55.47 2.37
N PRO A 32 -12.05 55.58 2.50
CA PRO A 32 -12.70 55.17 3.74
C PRO A 32 -12.59 53.64 3.87
N GLU A 33 -12.30 53.15 5.07
CA GLU A 33 -12.35 51.71 5.40
C GLU A 33 -13.75 51.17 5.05
N SER A 34 -13.89 50.59 3.87
CA SER A 34 -15.13 49.93 3.44
C SER A 34 -15.06 48.45 3.77
N ILE A 35 -16.00 48.05 4.61
CA ILE A 35 -16.45 46.68 4.87
C ILE A 35 -16.45 45.86 3.57
N GLY A 36 -15.76 44.72 3.61
CA GLY A 36 -15.86 43.56 2.72
C GLY A 36 -16.34 43.79 1.28
N SER A 37 -15.41 43.78 0.33
CA SER A 37 -15.72 43.57 -1.09
C SER A 37 -16.34 42.17 -1.31
N GLU A 38 -17.67 42.11 -1.42
CA GLU A 38 -18.44 40.97 -1.93
C GLU A 38 -18.39 40.90 -3.47
N SER A 39 -17.18 40.81 -4.05
CA SER A 39 -17.03 40.42 -5.46
C SER A 39 -16.66 38.94 -5.52
N PRO A 40 -17.43 38.08 -6.22
CA PRO A 40 -17.08 36.68 -6.36
C PRO A 40 -15.80 36.61 -7.20
N ARG A 41 -14.67 36.22 -6.58
CA ARG A 41 -13.45 35.86 -7.32
C ARG A 41 -13.83 34.80 -8.35
N SER A 42 -13.97 35.21 -9.61
CA SER A 42 -14.32 34.30 -10.68
C SER A 42 -13.18 33.29 -10.82
N ILE A 43 -13.49 32.01 -10.58
CA ILE A 43 -12.56 30.92 -10.83
C ILE A 43 -12.35 30.88 -12.35
N ARG A 44 -11.11 31.12 -12.79
CA ARG A 44 -10.73 31.10 -14.21
C ARG A 44 -11.14 29.76 -14.84
N SER A 45 -11.59 29.82 -16.09
CA SER A 45 -12.22 28.70 -16.81
C SER A 45 -11.40 27.41 -16.83
N TYR A 46 -10.07 27.49 -16.87
CA TYR A 46 -9.18 26.31 -16.84
C TYR A 46 -9.15 25.57 -15.49
N HIS A 47 -9.69 26.15 -14.41
CA HIS A 47 -9.88 25.46 -13.13
C HIS A 47 -11.26 24.79 -13.02
N LYS A 48 -12.17 25.01 -13.97
CA LYS A 48 -13.49 24.37 -14.05
C LYS A 48 -13.35 23.10 -14.89
N GLY A 49 -13.07 21.96 -14.25
CA GLY A 49 -12.89 20.68 -14.95
C GLY A 49 -14.12 20.29 -15.79
N SER A 50 -14.01 20.39 -17.12
CA SER A 50 -15.10 20.11 -18.06
C SER A 50 -15.05 18.66 -18.57
N SER A 51 -13.88 18.10 -18.85
CA SER A 51 -13.71 16.73 -19.34
C SER A 51 -13.30 15.80 -18.21
N GLY A 52 -14.04 14.70 -18.01
CA GLY A 52 -13.79 13.69 -16.98
C GLY A 52 -12.57 12.79 -17.23
N THR A 53 -11.47 13.34 -17.75
CA THR A 53 -10.19 12.65 -17.92
C THR A 53 -9.18 13.14 -16.87
N LEU A 54 -8.50 12.18 -16.23
CA LEU A 54 -7.72 12.27 -15.00
C LEU A 54 -6.41 13.10 -15.08
N THR A 55 -6.48 14.37 -15.48
CA THR A 55 -5.35 15.31 -15.32
C THR A 55 -5.88 16.68 -14.91
N GLY A 56 -5.83 16.97 -13.61
CA GLY A 56 -6.20 18.26 -13.02
C GLY A 56 -7.36 18.15 -12.03
N GLY A 57 -7.03 18.26 -10.75
CA GLY A 57 -8.01 18.38 -9.66
C GLY A 57 -8.80 19.69 -9.75
N GLY A 58 -9.80 19.74 -10.64
CA GLY A 58 -10.79 20.79 -10.69
C GLY A 58 -11.86 20.54 -9.63
N ILE A 59 -12.06 21.49 -8.71
CA ILE A 59 -13.18 21.47 -7.77
C ILE A 59 -14.46 21.72 -8.57
N LYS A 60 -15.18 20.64 -8.93
CA LYS A 60 -16.60 20.75 -9.32
C LYS A 60 -17.38 21.09 -8.06
N ALA A 61 -17.59 22.37 -7.81
CA ALA A 61 -18.51 22.81 -6.79
C ALA A 61 -19.95 22.53 -7.28
N ASN A 62 -20.54 21.46 -6.75
CA ASN A 62 -21.96 21.16 -6.90
C ASN A 62 -22.74 22.18 -6.06
N TYR A 63 -23.10 23.32 -6.67
CA TYR A 63 -23.81 24.42 -5.99
C TYR A 63 -25.33 24.22 -5.89
N SER A 64 -25.90 23.05 -6.18
CA SER A 64 -27.37 22.87 -6.14
C SER A 64 -27.88 21.80 -5.17
N LYS A 65 -27.00 21.08 -4.48
CA LYS A 65 -27.38 20.11 -3.44
C LYS A 65 -26.40 20.27 -2.29
N GLN A 66 -26.93 20.58 -1.10
CA GLN A 66 -26.20 20.49 0.16
C GLN A 66 -25.31 19.24 0.12
N VAL A 67 -23.99 19.39 0.29
CA VAL A 67 -23.07 18.25 0.30
C VAL A 67 -23.41 17.42 1.53
N ASP A 68 -24.22 16.38 1.33
CA ASP A 68 -24.64 15.51 2.41
C ASP A 68 -23.45 14.64 2.80
N MET A 69 -22.89 14.92 3.97
CA MET A 69 -21.78 14.16 4.56
C MET A 69 -22.11 12.67 4.67
N LYS A 70 -23.41 12.29 4.73
CA LYS A 70 -23.84 10.89 4.67
C LYS A 70 -23.52 10.25 3.33
N GLN A 71 -23.72 10.95 2.21
CA GLN A 71 -23.37 10.47 0.87
C GLN A 71 -21.86 10.35 0.69
N TYR A 72 -21.09 11.30 1.24
CA TYR A 72 -19.62 11.24 1.21
C TYR A 72 -19.10 10.04 2.01
N LYS A 73 -19.62 9.81 3.22
CA LYS A 73 -19.29 8.63 4.03
C LYS A 73 -19.64 7.33 3.30
N ALA A 74 -20.86 7.21 2.77
CA ALA A 74 -21.29 6.03 2.02
C ALA A 74 -20.37 5.75 0.83
N LYS A 75 -19.90 6.79 0.13
CA LYS A 75 -18.95 6.66 -0.98
C LYS A 75 -17.58 6.17 -0.54
N ILE A 76 -17.10 6.57 0.64
CA ILE A 76 -15.84 6.08 1.23
C ILE A 76 -15.99 4.63 1.66
N ASP A 77 -17.03 4.30 2.44
CA ASP A 77 -17.32 2.92 2.89
C ASP A 77 -17.40 1.96 1.68
N LYS A 78 -18.06 2.40 0.60
CA LYS A 78 -18.21 1.68 -0.66
C LYS A 78 -16.87 1.37 -1.36
N ARG A 79 -15.93 2.33 -1.32
CA ARG A 79 -14.58 2.21 -1.92
C ARG A 79 -13.64 1.39 -1.03
N LEU A 80 -13.74 1.55 0.28
CA LEU A 80 -12.98 0.77 1.26
C LEU A 80 -13.23 -0.72 1.07
N GLY A 81 -14.50 -1.13 0.97
CA GLY A 81 -14.85 -2.53 0.79
C GLY A 81 -14.20 -3.14 -0.45
N HIS A 82 -14.19 -2.39 -1.57
CA HIS A 82 -13.51 -2.83 -2.80
C HIS A 82 -12.00 -2.89 -2.66
N CYS A 83 -11.40 -1.90 -1.98
CA CYS A 83 -9.97 -1.86 -1.70
C CYS A 83 -9.56 -3.08 -0.85
N LEU A 84 -10.31 -3.37 0.21
CA LEU A 84 -10.05 -4.50 1.10
C LEU A 84 -10.20 -5.84 0.37
N LEU A 85 -11.25 -6.01 -0.43
CA LEU A 85 -11.42 -7.20 -1.26
C LEU A 85 -10.25 -7.35 -2.25
N ALA A 86 -9.87 -6.27 -2.94
CA ALA A 86 -8.75 -6.28 -3.89
C ALA A 86 -7.43 -6.67 -3.21
N CYS A 87 -7.15 -6.15 -2.00
CA CYS A 87 -5.97 -6.53 -1.22
C CYS A 87 -5.98 -8.02 -0.86
N ILE A 88 -7.09 -8.55 -0.32
CA ILE A 88 -7.21 -9.97 0.06
C ILE A 88 -7.04 -10.88 -1.15
N VAL A 89 -7.68 -10.54 -2.27
CA VAL A 89 -7.53 -11.29 -3.53
C VAL A 89 -6.08 -11.22 -4.02
N THR A 90 -5.44 -10.06 -3.97
CA THR A 90 -4.03 -9.90 -4.37
C THR A 90 -3.12 -10.78 -3.50
N ILE A 91 -3.30 -10.76 -2.18
CA ILE A 91 -2.54 -11.61 -1.25
C ILE A 91 -2.76 -13.09 -1.56
N ALA A 92 -4.01 -13.51 -1.79
CA ALA A 92 -4.30 -14.89 -2.19
C ALA A 92 -3.61 -15.27 -3.51
N THR A 93 -3.60 -14.40 -4.51
CA THR A 93 -2.92 -14.68 -5.79
C THR A 93 -1.42 -14.82 -5.64
N VAL A 94 -0.77 -13.92 -4.86
CA VAL A 94 0.68 -13.98 -4.61
C VAL A 94 1.02 -15.26 -3.82
N LEU A 95 0.25 -15.58 -2.78
CA LEU A 95 0.44 -16.82 -2.00
C LEU A 95 0.23 -18.08 -2.85
N CYS A 96 -0.71 -18.07 -3.79
CA CYS A 96 -0.93 -19.21 -4.70
C CYS A 96 0.29 -19.43 -5.61
N VAL A 97 0.74 -18.37 -6.30
CA VAL A 97 1.88 -18.47 -7.23
C VAL A 97 3.14 -18.91 -6.48
N TYR A 98 3.49 -18.22 -5.40
CA TYR A 98 4.68 -18.59 -4.62
C TYR A 98 4.51 -19.88 -3.83
N GLY A 99 3.30 -20.25 -3.42
CA GLY A 99 3.01 -21.53 -2.77
C GLY A 99 3.23 -22.73 -3.69
N LEU A 100 2.85 -22.62 -4.97
CA LEU A 100 3.12 -23.64 -5.98
C LEU A 100 4.62 -23.79 -6.27
N ILE A 101 5.32 -22.67 -6.44
CA ILE A 101 6.78 -22.67 -6.64
C ILE A 101 7.47 -23.28 -5.42
N HIS A 102 7.11 -22.82 -4.22
CA HIS A 102 7.68 -23.32 -2.97
C HIS A 102 7.37 -24.79 -2.73
N GLN A 103 6.18 -25.29 -3.12
CA GLN A 103 5.82 -26.69 -3.00
C GLN A 103 6.77 -27.61 -3.76
N SER A 104 7.16 -27.23 -4.99
CA SER A 104 8.10 -28.03 -5.78
C SER A 104 9.44 -28.21 -5.07
N VAL A 105 9.94 -27.15 -4.44
CA VAL A 105 11.21 -27.17 -3.69
C VAL A 105 11.07 -27.85 -2.35
N HIS A 106 9.97 -27.62 -1.66
CA HIS A 106 9.71 -28.21 -0.37
C HIS A 106 9.75 -29.73 -0.44
N THR A 107 9.12 -30.34 -1.45
CA THR A 107 9.11 -31.80 -1.59
C THR A 107 10.51 -32.38 -1.79
N GLU A 108 11.32 -31.80 -2.69
CA GLU A 108 12.68 -32.27 -2.95
C GLU A 108 13.60 -32.02 -1.74
N LEU A 109 13.54 -30.83 -1.15
CA LEU A 109 14.41 -30.44 -0.05
C LEU A 109 14.09 -31.21 1.23
N THR A 110 12.81 -31.42 1.56
CA THR A 110 12.41 -32.23 2.71
C THR A 110 12.83 -33.70 2.52
N THR A 111 12.76 -34.23 1.29
CA THR A 111 13.25 -35.59 1.01
C THR A 111 14.76 -35.69 1.25
N TYR A 112 15.52 -34.72 0.74
CA TYR A 112 16.98 -34.65 0.94
C TYR A 112 17.36 -34.47 2.41
N VAL A 113 16.69 -33.56 3.14
CA VAL A 113 16.94 -33.32 4.58
C VAL A 113 16.66 -34.59 5.38
N ASN A 114 15.54 -35.28 5.13
CA ASN A 114 15.20 -36.51 5.83
C ASN A 114 16.21 -37.64 5.59
N ARG A 115 16.70 -37.77 4.35
CA ARG A 115 17.78 -38.73 4.02
C ARG A 115 19.08 -38.37 4.71
N THR A 116 19.47 -37.10 4.65
CA THR A 116 20.68 -36.59 5.30
C THR A 116 20.61 -36.79 6.82
N HIS A 117 19.45 -36.57 7.42
CA HIS A 117 19.18 -36.84 8.83
C HIS A 117 19.33 -38.32 9.17
N GLN A 118 18.80 -39.22 8.33
CA GLN A 118 18.99 -40.66 8.52
C GLN A 118 20.48 -41.03 8.51
N ILE A 119 21.23 -40.56 7.52
CA ILE A 119 22.67 -40.85 7.39
C ILE A 119 23.45 -40.26 8.56
N ALA A 120 23.17 -39.01 8.95
CA ALA A 120 23.81 -38.36 10.09
C ALA A 120 23.54 -39.10 11.41
N ASN A 121 22.32 -39.60 11.60
CA ASN A 121 21.96 -40.39 12.77
C ASN A 121 22.68 -41.75 12.79
N GLU A 122 22.72 -42.45 11.65
CA GLU A 122 23.46 -43.71 11.50
C GLU A 122 24.96 -43.50 11.78
N MET A 123 25.57 -42.45 11.23
CA MET A 123 26.96 -42.08 11.52
C MET A 123 27.18 -41.77 13.01
N LYS A 124 26.29 -41.00 13.64
CA LYS A 124 26.36 -40.70 15.08
C LYS A 124 26.34 -41.97 15.91
N THR A 125 25.49 -42.95 15.57
CA THR A 125 25.44 -44.25 16.27
C THR A 125 26.71 -45.07 16.07
N VAL A 126 27.22 -45.17 14.84
CA VAL A 126 28.46 -45.91 14.55
C VAL A 126 29.66 -45.29 15.26
N MET A 127 29.76 -43.96 15.28
CA MET A 127 30.84 -43.27 15.98
C MET A 127 30.79 -43.47 17.49
N LEU A 128 29.59 -43.46 18.10
CA LEU A 128 29.43 -43.73 19.53
C LEU A 128 29.86 -45.15 19.90
N ASP A 129 29.58 -46.13 19.03
CA ASP A 129 29.94 -47.53 19.25
C ASP A 129 31.46 -47.80 19.04
N ASP A 130 32.10 -47.12 18.09
CA ASP A 130 33.51 -47.33 17.72
C ASP A 130 34.51 -46.31 18.31
N TYR A 131 34.06 -45.40 19.18
CA TYR A 131 34.92 -44.35 19.77
C TYR A 131 36.14 -44.90 20.54
N GLY A 132 36.12 -46.19 20.93
CA GLY A 132 37.25 -46.89 21.55
C GLY A 132 38.21 -47.59 20.58
N LYS A 133 37.92 -47.61 19.27
CA LYS A 133 38.66 -48.36 18.23
C LYS A 133 39.06 -47.52 17.00
N LEU A 134 38.71 -46.23 16.98
CA LEU A 134 38.98 -45.38 15.82
C LEU A 134 40.48 -45.14 15.62
N ASP A 135 41.00 -45.46 14.43
CA ASP A 135 42.37 -45.17 14.05
C ASP A 135 42.60 -43.65 13.87
N ASN A 136 43.82 -43.17 14.15
CA ASN A 136 44.20 -41.76 14.03
C ASN A 136 43.93 -41.15 12.64
N LYS A 137 43.87 -41.96 11.58
CA LYS A 137 43.57 -41.48 10.22
C LYS A 137 42.09 -41.15 10.01
N THR A 138 41.19 -41.94 10.58
CA THR A 138 39.74 -41.68 10.56
C THR A 138 39.39 -40.45 11.40
N LEU A 139 40.07 -40.26 12.53
CA LEU A 139 39.91 -39.07 13.37
C LEU A 139 40.34 -37.79 12.62
N ALA A 140 41.49 -37.83 11.93
CA ALA A 140 41.99 -36.69 11.14
C ALA A 140 41.10 -36.37 9.92
N ALA A 141 40.47 -37.38 9.30
CA ALA A 141 39.48 -37.15 8.24
C ALA A 141 38.21 -36.49 8.78
N MET A 142 37.82 -36.80 10.01
CA MET A 142 36.63 -36.21 10.65
C MET A 142 36.86 -34.76 11.12
N GLU A 143 38.07 -34.39 11.54
CA GLU A 143 38.41 -33.02 11.99
C GLU A 143 38.37 -31.97 10.86
N GLY A 144 38.47 -32.39 9.59
CA GLY A 144 38.46 -31.47 8.43
C GLY A 144 37.07 -31.17 7.84
N HIS A 145 36.02 -31.88 8.28
CA HIS A 145 34.68 -31.75 7.73
C HIS A 145 33.72 -31.08 8.72
N ASN A 146 32.95 -30.11 8.24
CA ASN A 146 31.86 -29.51 9.02
C ASN A 146 30.65 -30.44 8.96
N TRP A 147 30.54 -31.34 9.93
CA TRP A 147 29.40 -32.24 10.06
C TRP A 147 28.12 -31.47 10.43
N MET A 148 27.00 -31.90 9.88
CA MET A 148 25.67 -31.42 10.25
C MET A 148 25.20 -32.14 11.51
N GLU A 149 24.67 -31.37 12.46
CA GLU A 149 24.08 -31.93 13.68
C GLU A 149 22.68 -32.46 13.39
N VAL A 150 22.29 -33.54 14.06
CA VAL A 150 20.97 -34.17 13.89
C VAL A 150 19.87 -33.17 14.30
N GLU A 151 20.14 -32.42 15.37
CA GLU A 151 19.28 -31.39 15.92
C GLU A 151 19.12 -30.18 14.96
N GLU A 152 20.17 -29.85 14.21
CA GLU A 152 20.16 -28.81 13.16
C GLU A 152 19.24 -29.24 12.00
N LEU A 153 19.39 -30.47 11.51
CA LEU A 153 18.58 -31.04 10.42
C LEU A 153 17.09 -31.18 10.80
N GLU A 154 16.79 -31.59 12.04
CA GLU A 154 15.42 -31.66 12.54
C GLU A 154 14.77 -30.25 12.58
N HIS A 155 15.53 -29.25 13.04
CA HIS A 155 15.06 -27.87 13.04
C HIS A 155 14.78 -27.33 11.63
N ASP A 156 15.66 -27.64 10.68
CA ASP A 156 15.51 -27.21 9.28
C ASP A 156 14.32 -27.90 8.59
N ALA A 157 14.13 -29.21 8.82
CA ALA A 157 12.95 -29.94 8.36
C ALA A 157 11.65 -29.36 8.94
N TYR A 158 11.64 -29.08 10.25
CA TYR A 158 10.51 -28.45 10.91
C TYR A 158 10.19 -27.07 10.33
N LEU A 159 11.22 -26.25 10.06
CA LEU A 159 11.03 -24.91 9.51
C LEU A 159 10.45 -24.96 8.08
N LEU A 160 10.90 -25.91 7.25
CA LEU A 160 10.36 -26.16 5.92
C LEU A 160 8.89 -26.57 5.96
N ASP A 161 8.53 -27.54 6.79
CA ASP A 161 7.14 -28.00 6.90
C ASP A 161 6.22 -26.91 7.47
N GLN A 162 6.69 -26.20 8.50
CA GLN A 162 5.92 -25.14 9.14
C GLN A 162 5.63 -23.99 8.17
N THR A 163 6.61 -23.58 7.37
CA THR A 163 6.43 -22.51 6.37
C THR A 163 5.52 -22.94 5.24
N HIS A 164 5.71 -24.15 4.69
CA HIS A 164 4.86 -24.72 3.65
C HIS A 164 3.38 -24.78 4.08
N SER A 165 3.13 -25.34 5.27
CA SER A 165 1.80 -25.46 5.85
C SER A 165 1.13 -24.08 6.05
N LYS A 166 1.88 -23.08 6.55
CA LYS A 166 1.33 -21.74 6.78
C LYS A 166 1.06 -20.96 5.50
N ILE A 167 1.84 -21.13 4.44
CA ILE A 167 1.57 -20.50 3.14
C ILE A 167 0.19 -20.95 2.61
N TRP A 168 -0.08 -22.26 2.62
CA TRP A 168 -1.37 -22.79 2.18
C TRP A 168 -2.52 -22.41 3.11
N TRP A 169 -2.30 -22.43 4.43
CA TRP A 169 -3.33 -22.01 5.38
C TRP A 169 -3.73 -20.53 5.19
N LEU A 170 -2.76 -19.65 4.96
CA LEU A 170 -3.01 -18.25 4.62
C LEU A 170 -3.72 -18.10 3.28
N PHE A 171 -3.33 -18.88 2.26
CA PHE A 171 -4.00 -18.86 0.97
C PHE A 171 -5.49 -19.21 1.10
N PHE A 172 -5.81 -20.36 1.70
CA PHE A 172 -7.20 -20.79 1.86
C PHE A 172 -8.00 -19.83 2.73
N GLY A 173 -7.41 -19.31 3.81
CA GLY A 173 -8.06 -18.32 4.65
C GLY A 173 -8.40 -17.02 3.91
N ASN A 174 -7.49 -16.49 3.09
CA ASN A 174 -7.77 -15.32 2.25
C ASN A 174 -8.88 -15.61 1.22
N VAL A 175 -8.88 -16.80 0.61
CA VAL A 175 -9.95 -17.22 -0.33
C VAL A 175 -11.31 -17.27 0.38
N VAL A 176 -11.38 -17.89 1.56
CA VAL A 176 -12.62 -17.98 2.34
C VAL A 176 -13.11 -16.58 2.73
N VAL A 177 -12.24 -15.71 3.22
CA VAL A 177 -12.61 -14.33 3.57
C VAL A 177 -13.07 -13.54 2.34
N ALA A 178 -12.40 -13.70 1.19
CA ALA A 178 -12.83 -13.05 -0.06
C ALA A 178 -14.22 -13.51 -0.51
N ILE A 179 -14.49 -14.82 -0.44
CA ILE A 179 -15.80 -15.40 -0.77
C ILE A 179 -16.88 -14.89 0.18
N LEU A 180 -16.59 -14.78 1.48
CA LEU A 180 -17.55 -14.25 2.46
C LEU A 180 -17.80 -12.74 2.30
N LEU A 181 -16.76 -11.98 1.93
CA LEU A 181 -16.84 -10.53 1.79
C LEU A 181 -17.57 -10.11 0.50
N THR A 182 -17.40 -10.86 -0.58
CA THR A 182 -17.99 -10.57 -1.91
C THR A 182 -19.52 -10.35 -1.88
N PRO A 183 -20.36 -11.26 -1.35
CA PRO A 183 -21.81 -11.08 -1.34
C PRO A 183 -22.23 -9.91 -0.44
N VAL A 184 -21.53 -9.68 0.67
CA VAL A 184 -21.78 -8.55 1.57
C VAL A 184 -21.52 -7.23 0.85
N LEU A 185 -20.42 -7.13 0.11
CA LEU A 185 -20.10 -5.94 -0.69
C LEU A 185 -21.09 -5.74 -1.83
N PHE A 186 -21.51 -6.82 -2.52
CA PHE A 186 -22.48 -6.76 -3.59
C PHE A 186 -23.84 -6.22 -3.10
N LEU A 187 -24.34 -6.74 -1.97
CA LEU A 187 -25.59 -6.29 -1.35
C LEU A 187 -25.53 -4.81 -0.93
N VAL A 188 -24.42 -4.38 -0.33
CA VAL A 188 -24.20 -2.96 0.02
C VAL A 188 -24.15 -2.08 -1.24
N HIS A 189 -23.51 -2.55 -2.31
CA HIS A 189 -23.33 -1.77 -3.55
C HIS A 189 -24.61 -1.56 -4.32
N CYS A 190 -25.44 -2.61 -4.40
CA CYS A 190 -26.70 -2.60 -5.12
C CYS A 190 -27.83 -1.92 -4.34
N GLY A 191 -27.59 -1.53 -3.07
CA GLY A 191 -28.58 -0.83 -2.25
C GLY A 191 -29.81 -1.69 -1.93
N PHE A 192 -29.72 -3.01 -2.03
CA PHE A 192 -30.84 -3.92 -1.87
C PHE A 192 -31.43 -3.95 -0.45
N VAL A 193 -30.72 -3.45 0.56
CA VAL A 193 -31.10 -3.63 1.96
C VAL A 193 -30.95 -2.34 2.76
N GLU A 194 -32.09 -1.71 3.09
CA GLU A 194 -32.18 -0.68 4.12
C GLU A 194 -32.75 -1.29 5.40
N GLY A 195 -31.88 -1.57 6.38
CA GLY A 195 -32.31 -2.16 7.65
C GLY A 195 -31.24 -2.12 8.73
N ASN A 196 -31.66 -2.05 10.00
CA ASN A 196 -30.72 -1.98 11.13
C ASN A 196 -29.97 -3.31 11.34
N GLY A 197 -30.61 -4.45 11.05
CA GLY A 197 -29.99 -5.78 11.13
C GLY A 197 -28.87 -6.00 10.11
N PHE A 198 -29.04 -5.52 8.88
CA PHE A 198 -28.01 -5.64 7.85
C PHE A 198 -26.74 -4.83 8.19
N LYS A 199 -26.90 -3.64 8.80
CA LYS A 199 -25.77 -2.87 9.34
C LYS A 199 -25.02 -3.61 10.44
N LEU A 200 -25.71 -4.42 11.25
CA LEU A 200 -25.09 -5.25 12.28
C LEU A 200 -24.27 -6.38 11.64
N VAL A 201 -24.84 -7.11 10.67
CA VAL A 201 -24.15 -8.17 9.93
C VAL A 201 -22.88 -7.64 9.24
N TYR A 202 -22.98 -6.51 8.55
CA TYR A 202 -21.82 -5.86 7.90
C TYR A 202 -20.69 -5.55 8.90
N ARG A 203 -21.03 -5.06 10.11
CA ARG A 203 -20.03 -4.79 11.15
C ARG A 203 -19.39 -6.06 11.68
N ILE A 204 -20.16 -7.13 11.86
CA ILE A 204 -19.64 -8.43 12.31
C ILE A 204 -18.67 -8.98 11.26
N VAL A 205 -19.04 -8.94 9.98
CA VAL A 205 -18.18 -9.41 8.88
C VAL A 205 -16.90 -8.57 8.79
N LEU A 206 -16.99 -7.24 8.90
CA LEU A 206 -15.79 -6.39 8.95
C LEU A 206 -14.90 -6.68 10.17
N LEU A 207 -15.49 -6.91 11.34
CA LEU A 207 -14.74 -7.26 12.55
C LEU A 207 -14.01 -8.60 12.38
N ALA A 208 -14.69 -9.61 11.80
CA ALA A 208 -14.07 -10.89 11.48
C ALA A 208 -12.92 -10.73 10.46
N CYS A 209 -13.09 -9.89 9.44
CA CYS A 209 -12.02 -9.57 8.48
C CYS A 209 -10.84 -8.88 9.17
N LEU A 210 -11.07 -7.96 10.09
CA LEU A 210 -10.02 -7.29 10.87
C LEU A 210 -9.25 -8.27 11.75
N ILE A 211 -9.94 -9.18 12.43
CA ILE A 211 -9.32 -10.23 13.25
C ILE A 211 -8.48 -11.16 12.34
N TRP A 212 -8.99 -11.51 11.17
CA TRP A 212 -8.26 -12.30 10.18
C TRP A 212 -6.98 -11.60 9.73
N LEU A 213 -7.06 -10.33 9.31
CA LEU A 213 -5.89 -9.55 8.90
C LEU A 213 -4.86 -9.45 10.04
N PHE A 214 -5.31 -9.25 11.27
CA PHE A 214 -4.43 -9.24 12.44
C PHE A 214 -3.73 -10.58 12.66
N ALA A 215 -4.45 -11.70 12.56
CA ALA A 215 -3.85 -13.03 12.67
C ALA A 215 -2.87 -13.31 11.51
N GLN A 216 -3.25 -12.91 10.30
CA GLN A 216 -2.44 -13.02 9.09
C GLN A 216 -1.12 -12.27 9.23
N PHE A 217 -1.13 -11.06 9.78
CA PHE A 217 0.08 -10.30 10.07
C PHE A 217 1.09 -11.09 10.91
N PHE A 218 0.65 -11.76 11.97
CA PHE A 218 1.54 -12.58 12.80
C PHE A 218 2.09 -13.80 12.05
N TYR A 219 1.25 -14.50 11.29
CA TYR A 219 1.71 -15.63 10.49
C TYR A 219 2.70 -15.25 9.40
N LEU A 220 2.56 -14.04 8.84
CA LEU A 220 3.51 -13.48 7.87
C LEU A 220 4.86 -13.15 8.53
N ILE A 221 4.88 -12.65 9.77
CA ILE A 221 6.14 -12.43 10.52
C ILE A 221 6.77 -13.77 10.93
N HIS A 222 5.99 -14.63 11.58
CA HIS A 222 6.43 -15.92 12.06
C HIS A 222 5.34 -16.97 11.78
N PRO A 223 5.61 -17.99 10.94
CA PRO A 223 6.94 -18.46 10.53
C PRO A 223 7.45 -17.94 9.18
N ILE A 224 6.64 -17.25 8.37
CA ILE A 224 6.98 -17.05 6.93
C ILE A 224 8.20 -16.16 6.73
N LEU A 225 8.24 -14.94 7.27
CA LEU A 225 9.38 -14.04 7.11
C LEU A 225 10.63 -14.61 7.80
N PHE A 226 10.47 -15.22 8.98
CA PHE A 226 11.56 -15.87 9.70
C PHE A 226 12.18 -17.01 8.88
N GLY A 227 11.37 -17.91 8.33
CA GLY A 227 11.84 -18.98 7.45
C GLY A 227 12.48 -18.44 6.18
N ALA A 228 11.83 -17.49 5.51
CA ALA A 228 12.33 -16.85 4.30
C ALA A 228 13.71 -16.19 4.47
N ALA A 229 13.98 -15.62 5.64
CA ALA A 229 15.28 -15.03 5.96
C ALA A 229 16.37 -16.08 6.23
N ARG A 230 15.99 -17.28 6.70
CA ARG A 230 16.93 -18.35 7.09
C ARG A 230 17.23 -19.34 5.96
N PHE A 231 16.31 -19.50 5.01
CA PHE A 231 16.46 -20.45 3.90
C PHE A 231 17.77 -20.33 3.09
N PRO A 232 18.27 -19.13 2.72
CA PRO A 232 19.52 -19.04 1.97
C PRO A 232 20.70 -19.67 2.70
N GLY A 233 20.81 -19.41 4.01
CA GLY A 233 21.87 -19.96 4.87
C GLY A 233 21.70 -21.46 5.10
N MET A 234 20.46 -21.92 5.27
CA MET A 234 20.15 -23.35 5.36
C MET A 234 20.55 -24.12 4.10
N VAL A 235 20.24 -23.58 2.91
CA VAL A 235 20.63 -24.19 1.62
C VAL A 235 22.15 -24.20 1.45
N ASP A 236 22.85 -23.13 1.84
CA ASP A 236 24.32 -23.10 1.83
C ASP A 236 24.94 -24.12 2.80
N ARG A 237 24.31 -24.28 3.97
CA ARG A 237 24.69 -25.30 4.94
C ARG A 237 24.53 -26.70 4.36
N LEU A 238 23.39 -26.99 3.74
CA LEU A 238 23.06 -28.33 3.24
C LEU A 238 23.91 -28.79 2.04
N PHE A 239 24.21 -27.89 1.11
CA PHE A 239 24.80 -28.28 -0.18
C PHE A 239 26.28 -27.89 -0.34
N VAL A 240 26.73 -26.83 0.35
CA VAL A 240 28.09 -26.29 0.17
C VAL A 240 29.01 -26.70 1.31
N THR A 241 28.57 -26.47 2.55
CA THR A 241 29.48 -26.54 3.71
C THR A 241 29.29 -27.78 4.59
N GLY A 242 28.09 -28.35 4.65
CA GLY A 242 27.73 -29.46 5.51
C GLY A 242 28.01 -30.83 4.92
N TYR A 243 28.35 -31.78 5.79
CA TYR A 243 28.43 -33.22 5.51
C TYR A 243 27.49 -34.00 6.44
N PRO A 244 26.98 -35.18 6.05
CA PRO A 244 27.22 -35.91 4.81
C PRO A 244 26.44 -35.35 3.61
N ARG A 245 26.93 -35.60 2.39
CA ARG A 245 26.25 -35.25 1.14
C ARG A 245 25.93 -36.52 0.36
N ASP A 246 24.66 -36.74 0.06
CA ASP A 246 24.22 -37.89 -0.74
C ASP A 246 24.26 -37.53 -2.22
N GLU A 247 25.25 -38.08 -2.95
CA GLU A 247 25.43 -37.85 -4.39
C GLU A 247 24.25 -38.35 -5.24
N TYR A 248 23.53 -39.39 -4.80
CA TYR A 248 22.38 -39.89 -5.54
C TYR A 248 21.22 -38.89 -5.47
N GLN A 249 20.94 -38.37 -4.27
CA GLN A 249 19.88 -37.36 -4.09
C GLN A 249 20.25 -35.99 -4.69
N LEU A 250 21.54 -35.66 -4.76
CA LEU A 250 22.01 -34.47 -5.47
C LEU A 250 21.68 -34.54 -6.97
N ASN A 251 21.70 -35.73 -7.58
CA ASN A 251 21.30 -35.93 -8.98
C ASN A 251 19.78 -35.83 -9.15
N ASP A 252 18.99 -36.36 -8.22
CA ASP A 252 17.53 -36.20 -8.24
C ASP A 252 17.13 -34.71 -8.21
N ILE A 253 17.77 -33.92 -7.33
CA ILE A 253 17.58 -32.46 -7.26
C ILE A 253 18.02 -31.79 -8.56
N LYS A 254 19.16 -32.20 -9.12
CA LYS A 254 19.69 -31.68 -10.38
C LYS A 254 18.66 -31.83 -11.51
N ASP A 255 18.06 -33.01 -11.62
CA ASP A 255 17.06 -33.32 -12.64
C ASP A 255 15.74 -32.58 -12.39
N ALA A 256 15.24 -32.58 -11.14
CA ALA A 256 14.02 -31.88 -10.73
C ALA A 256 14.07 -30.38 -11.03
N PHE A 257 15.24 -29.77 -10.83
CA PHE A 257 15.46 -28.35 -11.08
C PHE A 257 16.12 -28.06 -12.43
N SER A 258 16.39 -29.05 -13.29
CA SER A 258 17.04 -28.86 -14.59
C SER A 258 18.23 -27.88 -14.50
N CYS A 259 19.13 -28.14 -13.55
CA CYS A 259 20.25 -27.27 -13.22
C CYS A 259 21.55 -28.06 -13.19
N GLU A 260 22.69 -27.39 -12.99
CA GLU A 260 23.99 -28.03 -12.83
C GLU A 260 24.66 -27.54 -11.54
N TRP A 261 25.30 -28.45 -10.80
CA TRP A 261 26.05 -28.11 -9.58
C TRP A 261 27.39 -27.43 -9.90
N VAL A 262 28.02 -27.84 -11.00
CA VAL A 262 29.25 -27.25 -11.53
C VAL A 262 29.03 -26.96 -13.03
N PRO A 263 28.37 -25.84 -13.37
CA PRO A 263 28.13 -25.51 -14.77
C PRO A 263 29.40 -24.98 -15.45
N ASP A 264 29.43 -25.10 -16.77
CA ASP A 264 30.47 -24.46 -17.58
C ASP A 264 30.21 -22.95 -17.67
N PRO A 265 31.19 -22.09 -17.34
CA PRO A 265 31.01 -20.63 -17.32
C PRO A 265 30.62 -20.06 -18.70
N VAL A 266 30.97 -20.74 -19.80
CA VAL A 266 30.57 -20.33 -21.15
C VAL A 266 29.08 -20.57 -21.37
N LEU A 267 28.56 -21.74 -20.96
CA LEU A 267 27.14 -22.06 -21.12
C LEU A 267 26.24 -21.22 -20.22
N VAL A 268 26.67 -20.87 -19.02
CA VAL A 268 25.95 -19.93 -18.13
C VAL A 268 25.83 -18.55 -18.78
N ARG A 269 26.90 -18.08 -19.44
CA ARG A 269 26.91 -16.77 -20.11
C ARG A 269 25.91 -16.67 -21.26
N PHE A 270 25.63 -17.79 -21.93
CA PHE A 270 24.65 -17.87 -23.01
C PHE A 270 23.25 -18.32 -22.53
N ASP A 271 23.04 -18.42 -21.22
CA ASP A 271 21.77 -18.84 -20.60
C ASP A 271 21.33 -20.26 -21.05
N LEU A 272 22.31 -21.10 -21.41
CA LEU A 272 22.11 -22.49 -21.81
C LEU A 272 22.14 -23.46 -20.62
N GLN A 273 22.76 -23.05 -19.51
CA GLN A 273 22.83 -23.81 -18.26
C GLN A 273 22.59 -22.89 -17.06
N LEU A 274 21.89 -23.41 -16.05
CA LEU A 274 21.54 -22.70 -14.81
C LEU A 274 22.20 -23.38 -13.61
N GLU A 275 22.74 -22.58 -12.69
CA GLU A 275 23.28 -23.04 -11.41
C GLU A 275 22.18 -23.52 -10.46
N CYS A 276 22.37 -24.66 -9.79
CA CYS A 276 21.37 -25.23 -8.87
C CYS A 276 21.13 -24.36 -7.63
N LEU A 277 22.20 -23.91 -6.96
CA LEU A 277 22.13 -23.14 -5.72
C LEU A 277 21.23 -21.88 -5.81
N PRO A 278 21.47 -20.94 -6.74
CA PRO A 278 20.61 -19.75 -6.85
C PRO A 278 19.19 -20.13 -7.26
N ARG A 279 18.99 -21.17 -8.08
CA ARG A 279 17.66 -21.63 -8.48
C ARG A 279 16.85 -22.16 -7.31
N ILE A 280 17.44 -22.99 -6.46
CA ILE A 280 16.81 -23.51 -5.25
C ILE A 280 16.46 -22.34 -4.30
N LYS A 281 17.43 -21.46 -4.00
CA LYS A 281 17.23 -20.30 -3.11
C LYS A 281 16.13 -19.35 -3.60
N ASN A 282 16.05 -19.09 -4.89
CA ASN A 282 15.04 -18.21 -5.48
C ASN A 282 13.65 -18.87 -5.57
N SER A 283 13.60 -20.21 -5.58
CA SER A 283 12.36 -20.97 -5.61
C SER A 283 11.78 -21.20 -4.20
N LEU A 284 12.64 -21.18 -3.17
CA LEU A 284 12.19 -21.01 -1.78
C LEU A 284 11.50 -19.65 -1.61
N PHE A 285 10.58 -19.58 -0.64
CA PHE A 285 9.77 -18.37 -0.43
C PHE A 285 10.67 -17.16 -0.13
N PRO A 286 10.80 -16.18 -1.05
CA PRO A 286 11.80 -15.13 -0.87
C PRO A 286 11.38 -14.11 0.18
N ALA A 287 12.35 -13.60 0.96
CA ALA A 287 12.07 -12.63 2.03
C ALA A 287 11.41 -11.33 1.52
N TYR A 288 11.76 -10.86 0.32
CA TYR A 288 11.13 -9.67 -0.27
C TYR A 288 9.64 -9.89 -0.58
N VAL A 289 9.22 -11.11 -0.88
CA VAL A 289 7.81 -11.47 -1.08
C VAL A 289 7.07 -11.43 0.26
N ALA A 290 7.67 -11.96 1.32
CA ALA A 290 7.12 -11.86 2.67
C ALA A 290 6.92 -10.40 3.09
N ILE A 291 7.90 -9.53 2.83
CA ILE A 291 7.82 -8.09 3.11
C ILE A 291 6.71 -7.43 2.27
N LEU A 292 6.60 -7.77 0.98
CA LEU A 292 5.53 -7.27 0.13
C LEU A 292 4.15 -7.66 0.67
N LEU A 293 3.98 -8.91 1.09
CA LEU A 293 2.73 -9.38 1.70
C LEU A 293 2.42 -8.66 3.01
N LEU A 294 3.42 -8.40 3.86
CA LEU A 294 3.25 -7.60 5.08
C LEU A 294 2.78 -6.18 4.76
N VAL A 295 3.33 -5.53 3.75
CA VAL A 295 2.89 -4.20 3.33
C VAL A 295 1.46 -4.23 2.80
N LEU A 296 1.13 -5.23 1.98
CA LEU A 296 -0.22 -5.44 1.44
C LEU A 296 -1.25 -5.79 2.52
N ASP A 297 -0.83 -6.31 3.66
CA ASP A 297 -1.68 -6.64 4.81
C ASP A 297 -1.87 -5.45 5.76
N VAL A 298 -0.78 -4.73 6.08
CA VAL A 298 -0.81 -3.55 6.95
C VAL A 298 -1.63 -2.41 6.35
N PHE A 299 -1.54 -2.20 5.03
CA PHE A 299 -2.27 -1.13 4.35
C PHE A 299 -3.80 -1.21 4.53
N PRO A 300 -4.49 -2.31 4.16
CA PRO A 300 -5.92 -2.46 4.39
C PRO A 300 -6.26 -2.54 5.89
N PHE A 301 -5.37 -3.05 6.74
CA PHE A 301 -5.58 -3.11 8.18
C PHE A 301 -5.66 -1.71 8.82
N ILE A 302 -4.68 -0.84 8.57
CA ILE A 302 -4.67 0.55 9.06
C ILE A 302 -5.92 1.29 8.54
N PHE A 303 -6.25 1.10 7.26
CA PHE A 303 -7.37 1.77 6.65
C PHE A 303 -8.71 1.26 7.23
N ALA A 304 -8.83 -0.03 7.53
CA ALA A 304 -10.00 -0.61 8.19
C ALA A 304 -10.14 -0.15 9.65
N ILE A 305 -9.04 -0.06 10.42
CA ILE A 305 -9.04 0.52 11.77
C ILE A 305 -9.51 1.96 11.74
N PHE A 306 -8.94 2.78 10.84
CA PHE A 306 -9.33 4.18 10.71
C PHE A 306 -10.84 4.32 10.46
N MET A 307 -11.40 3.49 9.60
CA MET A 307 -12.82 3.52 9.25
C MET A 307 -13.71 3.03 10.41
N TYR A 308 -13.28 2.00 11.13
CA TYR A 308 -13.95 1.56 12.34
C TYR A 308 -13.95 2.65 13.42
N ALA A 309 -12.79 3.22 13.73
CA ALA A 309 -12.62 4.32 14.67
C ALA A 309 -13.43 5.58 14.25
N TRP A 310 -13.48 5.86 12.94
CA TRP A 310 -14.30 6.94 12.40
C TRP A 310 -15.78 6.75 12.69
N SER A 311 -16.28 5.53 12.50
CA SER A 311 -17.68 5.19 12.74
C SER A 311 -18.04 5.10 14.23
N ALA A 312 -17.10 4.71 15.09
CA ALA A 312 -17.33 4.49 16.51
C ALA A 312 -17.13 5.74 17.37
N CYS A 313 -16.06 6.50 17.16
CA CYS A 313 -15.63 7.55 18.11
C CYS A 313 -15.42 8.92 17.45
N ILE A 314 -14.81 8.97 16.26
CA ILE A 314 -14.34 10.26 15.70
C ILE A 314 -15.52 11.12 15.21
N LYS A 315 -16.56 10.52 14.62
CA LYS A 315 -17.69 11.25 14.03
C LYS A 315 -18.49 12.10 15.04
N ASP A 316 -18.47 11.71 16.31
CA ASP A 316 -19.26 12.31 17.40
C ASP A 316 -18.38 13.21 18.30
N HIS A 317 -17.08 13.28 18.03
CA HIS A 317 -16.14 14.08 18.79
C HIS A 317 -16.44 15.58 18.67
N LYS A 318 -16.36 16.31 19.80
CA LYS A 318 -16.74 17.73 19.92
C LYS A 318 -16.04 18.62 18.87
N HIS A 319 -14.73 18.42 18.66
CA HIS A 319 -13.98 19.18 17.64
C HIS A 319 -14.47 18.93 16.20
N VAL A 320 -14.84 17.70 15.87
CA VAL A 320 -15.34 17.35 14.52
C VAL A 320 -16.72 17.96 14.30
N ASN A 321 -17.57 17.97 15.32
CA ASN A 321 -18.89 18.61 15.25
C ASN A 321 -18.79 20.13 15.12
N THR A 322 -17.89 20.79 15.84
CA THR A 322 -17.62 22.23 15.70
C THR A 322 -17.11 22.58 14.30
N LEU A 323 -16.19 21.78 13.74
CA LEU A 323 -15.72 21.96 12.37
C LEU A 323 -16.83 21.72 11.35
N ARG A 324 -17.67 20.70 11.55
CA ARG A 324 -18.83 20.40 10.69
C ARG A 324 -19.83 21.56 10.68
N GLN A 325 -20.13 22.15 11.84
CA GLN A 325 -20.97 23.35 11.95
C GLN A 325 -20.35 24.54 11.22
N ARG A 326 -19.06 24.81 11.40
CA ARG A 326 -18.35 25.90 10.71
C ARG A 326 -18.39 25.74 9.18
N VAL A 327 -18.18 24.53 8.67
CA VAL A 327 -18.27 24.25 7.23
C VAL A 327 -19.69 24.41 6.71
N ASN A 328 -20.71 23.96 7.46
CA ASN A 328 -22.11 24.14 7.07
C ASN A 328 -22.50 25.63 7.01
N VAL A 329 -22.11 26.41 8.01
CA VAL A 329 -22.34 27.87 8.03
C VAL A 329 -21.62 28.55 6.87
N ASN A 330 -20.36 28.18 6.59
CA ASN A 330 -19.62 28.72 5.44
C ASN A 330 -20.22 28.31 4.10
N ASN A 331 -20.76 27.09 3.97
CA ASN A 331 -21.44 26.64 2.75
C ASN A 331 -22.78 27.33 2.56
N GLN A 332 -23.53 27.61 3.64
CA GLN A 332 -24.77 28.39 3.57
C GLN A 332 -24.53 29.87 3.21
N ARG A 333 -23.38 30.43 3.61
CA ARG A 333 -22.96 31.79 3.24
C ARG A 333 -22.44 31.91 1.81
N ARG A 334 -22.18 30.80 1.11
CA ARG A 334 -21.81 30.84 -0.32
C ARG A 334 -23.08 31.10 -1.12
N VAL A 335 -23.20 32.32 -1.64
CA VAL A 335 -24.29 32.73 -2.53
C VAL A 335 -24.39 31.75 -3.70
N HIS A 336 -25.57 31.15 -3.87
CA HIS A 336 -25.89 30.38 -5.06
C HIS A 336 -25.90 31.33 -6.25
N LEU A 337 -24.86 31.31 -7.09
CA LEU A 337 -24.96 31.98 -8.38
C LEU A 337 -26.06 31.29 -9.18
N PRO A 338 -27.07 32.02 -9.68
CA PRO A 338 -28.10 31.44 -10.51
C PRO A 338 -27.46 30.76 -11.71
N ARG A 339 -27.86 29.53 -11.95
CA ARG A 339 -27.53 28.74 -13.15
C ARG A 339 -27.92 29.61 -14.35
N HIS A 340 -26.96 29.90 -15.23
CA HIS A 340 -27.10 30.63 -16.50
C HIS A 340 -28.53 31.08 -16.81
N GLN A 341 -28.85 32.36 -16.60
CA GLN A 341 -29.92 33.00 -17.37
C GLN A 341 -29.45 32.97 -18.82
N GLU A 342 -29.98 32.05 -19.62
CA GLU A 342 -29.76 31.98 -21.07
C GLU A 342 -30.33 33.18 -21.83
N ASN A 343 -31.04 34.10 -21.16
CA ASN A 343 -31.71 35.26 -21.78
C ASN A 343 -31.27 36.60 -21.17
N TYR A 344 -29.97 36.83 -20.96
CA TYR A 344 -29.47 38.18 -20.70
C TYR A 344 -29.24 38.91 -22.03
N VAL A 345 -30.23 39.70 -22.47
CA VAL A 345 -30.01 40.73 -23.50
C VAL A 345 -29.53 41.98 -22.77
N PRO A 346 -28.31 42.48 -23.03
CA PRO A 346 -27.85 43.71 -22.39
C PRO A 346 -28.75 44.87 -22.80
N PRO A 347 -29.14 45.78 -21.88
CA PRO A 347 -29.90 46.95 -22.25
C PRO A 347 -29.06 47.81 -23.19
N ASN A 348 -29.64 48.18 -24.35
CA ASN A 348 -29.03 49.08 -25.31
C ASN A 348 -28.55 50.36 -24.60
N PRO A 349 -27.29 50.79 -24.77
CA PRO A 349 -26.83 52.03 -24.17
C PRO A 349 -27.65 53.17 -24.75
N LYS A 350 -28.49 53.79 -23.91
CA LYS A 350 -29.11 55.08 -24.24
C LYS A 350 -27.96 56.09 -24.32
N LEU A 351 -27.63 56.55 -25.53
CA LEU A 351 -26.83 57.76 -25.70
C LEU A 351 -27.57 58.89 -24.99
N ILE A 352 -26.99 59.38 -23.90
CA ILE A 352 -27.44 60.60 -23.24
C ILE A 352 -26.93 61.74 -24.12
N HIS A 353 -27.84 62.39 -24.85
CA HIS A 353 -27.54 63.61 -25.58
C HIS A 353 -27.29 64.72 -24.56
N ILE A 354 -26.04 65.14 -24.40
CA ILE A 354 -25.71 66.33 -23.62
C ILE A 354 -26.04 67.54 -24.51
N PRO A 355 -26.94 68.44 -24.12
CA PRO A 355 -27.22 69.65 -24.88
C PRO A 355 -26.01 70.58 -24.79
N THR A 356 -25.43 70.93 -25.93
CA THR A 356 -24.40 71.97 -26.06
C THR A 356 -25.06 73.36 -26.15
N ASP A 357 -24.63 74.30 -25.31
CA ASP A 357 -24.88 75.73 -25.51
C ASP A 357 -24.21 76.19 -26.82
N LYS A 358 -24.77 77.22 -27.47
CA LYS A 358 -24.37 77.82 -28.75
C LYS A 358 -22.91 78.30 -28.81
N HIS A 359 -22.12 78.18 -27.74
CA HIS A 359 -20.68 78.47 -27.72
C HIS A 359 -19.77 77.30 -27.32
N GLY A 360 -20.28 76.05 -27.29
CA GLY A 360 -19.43 74.86 -27.41
C GLY A 360 -18.38 74.67 -26.30
N GLN A 361 -18.74 74.93 -25.03
CA GLN A 361 -17.94 74.50 -23.87
C GLN A 361 -18.81 73.68 -22.92
N TYR A 362 -18.29 72.52 -22.51
CA TYR A 362 -18.96 71.60 -21.57
C TYR A 362 -18.83 72.15 -20.14
N LEU A 363 -19.93 72.13 -19.39
CA LEU A 363 -19.96 72.34 -17.93
C LEU A 363 -19.44 71.12 -17.17
#